data_AF-A0AAE0ECY5-F1
#
_entry.id   AF-A0AAE0ECY5-F1
#
_cell.length_a   1.000
_cell.length_b   1.000
_cell.length_c   1.000
_cell.angle_alpha   90.00
_cell.angle_beta   90.00
_cell.angle_gamma   90.00
#
_symmetry.space_group_name_H-M   'P 1'
#
loop_
_entity.id
_entity.type
_entity.pdbx_description
1 polymer ?
#
loop_
_entity_poly.entity_id
_entity_poly.type
_entity_poly.pdbx_seq_one_letter_code
_entity_poly.pdbx_strand_id
1 'polypeptide(L)'
;MKYHPGHQAHFPMLKNYKKPYICDGCKEPGIGSRYRCEDCDYDLHKHYMFYKSYARHDFFPDCAFKFRKRPPGQVDRYCDGALYNHKIGKLFAQLVDLLQFYENFEIKDHVGTQLTDDKVLQSHYDRLQSFQLLAHKKVPKLQELAVANIGAIPKRADLSKKLSVLSPQELQDLVCK
;
A
#
# COMPACT_ATOMS: atom_id res chain seq x y z
N MET A 1 -2.69 -29.79 -22.03
CA MET A 1 -2.03 -28.74 -22.84
C MET A 1 -2.74 -27.42 -22.54
N LYS A 2 -2.09 -26.42 -21.93
CA LYS A 2 -2.73 -25.16 -21.50
C LYS A 2 -2.10 -23.97 -22.23
N TYR A 3 -2.92 -23.21 -22.95
CA TYR A 3 -2.55 -21.94 -23.58
C TYR A 3 -2.45 -20.82 -22.54
N HIS A 4 -1.57 -19.84 -22.74
CA HIS A 4 -1.50 -18.67 -21.86
C HIS A 4 -2.54 -17.62 -22.30
N PRO A 5 -3.29 -16.97 -21.39
CA PRO A 5 -4.34 -16.00 -21.75
C PRO A 5 -3.84 -14.76 -22.54
N GLY A 6 -2.54 -14.53 -22.61
CA GLY A 6 -1.93 -13.47 -23.45
C GLY A 6 -1.44 -13.92 -24.81
N HIS A 7 -1.43 -15.22 -25.07
CA HIS A 7 -0.86 -15.81 -26.27
C HIS A 7 -1.65 -17.08 -26.61
N GLN A 8 -2.80 -16.91 -27.27
CA GLN A 8 -3.76 -17.99 -27.54
C GLN A 8 -3.50 -18.72 -28.87
N ALA A 9 -2.65 -18.18 -29.75
CA ALA A 9 -2.41 -18.75 -31.08
C ALA A 9 -1.44 -19.93 -31.05
N HIS A 10 -0.35 -19.86 -30.28
CA HIS A 10 0.72 -20.87 -30.30
C HIS A 10 1.09 -21.34 -28.89
N PHE A 11 1.62 -22.57 -28.83
CA PHE A 11 1.92 -23.26 -27.59
C PHE A 11 3.38 -22.99 -27.14
N PRO A 12 3.60 -22.28 -26.02
CA PRO A 12 4.96 -22.07 -25.51
C PRO A 12 5.56 -23.38 -24.99
N MET A 13 6.77 -23.70 -25.43
CA MET A 13 7.51 -24.87 -24.95
C MET A 13 8.49 -24.48 -23.85
N LEU A 14 8.66 -25.36 -22.86
CA LEU A 14 9.68 -25.14 -21.83
C LEU A 14 11.06 -25.36 -22.45
N LYS A 15 11.86 -24.29 -22.51
CA LYS A 15 13.25 -24.33 -22.95
C LYS A 15 14.15 -23.93 -21.79
N ASN A 16 15.33 -24.54 -21.72
CA ASN A 16 16.33 -24.24 -20.69
C ASN A 16 17.57 -23.62 -21.32
N TYR A 17 17.58 -22.29 -21.41
CA TYR A 17 18.73 -21.55 -21.91
C TYR A 17 19.44 -20.89 -20.73
N LYS A 18 20.77 -21.04 -20.61
CA LYS A 18 21.59 -20.30 -19.63
C LYS A 18 21.81 -18.83 -20.02
N LYS A 19 20.85 -18.22 -20.71
CA LYS A 19 20.89 -16.82 -21.17
C LYS A 19 19.85 -16.00 -20.39
N PRO A 20 20.08 -14.70 -20.17
CA PRO A 20 19.05 -13.79 -19.66
C PRO A 20 17.93 -13.57 -20.71
N TYR A 21 16.78 -13.07 -20.24
CA TYR A 21 15.62 -12.69 -21.07
C TYR A 21 14.70 -11.73 -20.33
N ILE A 22 13.77 -11.12 -21.05
CA ILE A 22 12.69 -10.32 -20.45
C ILE A 22 11.40 -11.13 -20.55
N CYS A 23 10.72 -11.32 -19.43
CA CYS A 23 9.44 -12.01 -19.40
C CYS A 23 8.33 -11.10 -19.93
N ASP A 24 7.58 -11.52 -20.94
CA ASP A 24 6.48 -10.72 -21.51
C ASP A 24 5.25 -10.60 -20.61
N GLY A 25 5.16 -11.44 -19.57
CA GLY A 25 4.11 -11.40 -18.57
C GLY A 25 4.30 -10.31 -17.52
N CYS A 26 5.49 -10.23 -16.92
CA CYS A 26 5.82 -9.27 -15.85
C CYS A 26 6.72 -8.11 -16.27
N LYS A 27 7.30 -8.16 -17.48
CA LYS A 27 8.28 -7.18 -17.99
C LYS A 27 9.57 -7.06 -17.15
N GLU A 28 9.87 -8.09 -16.36
CA GLU A 28 11.11 -8.19 -15.57
C GLU A 28 12.12 -9.16 -16.21
N PRO A 29 13.42 -9.00 -15.92
CA PRO A 29 14.45 -9.91 -16.38
C PRO A 29 14.35 -11.29 -15.71
N GLY A 30 14.55 -12.35 -16.50
CA GLY A 30 14.63 -13.74 -16.08
C GLY A 30 15.93 -14.39 -16.54
N ILE A 31 16.33 -15.48 -15.87
CA ILE A 31 17.51 -16.27 -16.21
C ILE A 31 17.14 -17.75 -16.18
N GLY A 32 17.67 -18.52 -17.14
CA GLY A 32 17.52 -19.98 -17.14
C GLY A 32 16.25 -20.44 -17.86
N SER A 33 15.54 -21.38 -17.22
CA SER A 33 14.38 -22.04 -17.82
C SER A 33 13.20 -21.08 -18.02
N ARG A 34 12.62 -21.12 -19.22
CA ARG A 34 11.52 -20.26 -19.65
C ARG A 34 10.54 -20.99 -20.55
N TYR A 35 9.30 -20.54 -20.58
CA TYR A 35 8.34 -20.94 -21.61
C TYR A 35 8.53 -20.02 -22.82
N ARG A 36 9.01 -20.58 -23.93
CA ARG A 36 9.24 -19.85 -25.17
C ARG A 36 8.35 -20.39 -26.28
N CYS A 37 7.65 -19.49 -26.95
CA CYS A 37 6.96 -19.77 -28.21
C CYS A 37 7.99 -19.98 -29.32
N GLU A 38 7.81 -20.97 -30.20
CA GLU A 38 8.73 -21.19 -31.33
C GLU A 38 8.39 -20.30 -32.52
N ASP A 39 7.10 -20.03 -32.73
CA ASP A 39 6.58 -19.23 -33.82
C ASP A 39 6.64 -17.70 -33.56
N CYS A 40 7.00 -17.30 -32.34
CA CYS A 40 6.98 -15.92 -31.89
C CYS A 40 8.00 -15.66 -30.79
N ASP A 41 8.56 -14.45 -30.74
CA ASP A 41 9.58 -14.07 -29.74
C ASP A 41 8.96 -13.77 -28.36
N TYR A 42 8.14 -14.71 -27.86
CA TYR A 42 7.38 -14.56 -26.62
C TYR A 42 7.94 -15.48 -25.53
N ASP A 43 8.48 -14.85 -24.48
CA ASP A 43 9.13 -15.55 -23.36
C ASP A 43 8.38 -15.31 -22.04
N LEU A 44 8.10 -16.38 -21.29
CA LEU A 44 7.46 -16.31 -19.98
C LEU A 44 8.24 -17.06 -18.89
N HIS A 45 8.25 -16.48 -17.69
CA HIS A 45 8.67 -17.18 -16.48
C HIS A 45 7.80 -18.42 -16.24
N LYS A 46 8.40 -19.48 -15.65
CA LYS A 46 7.70 -20.73 -15.28
C LYS A 46 6.40 -20.48 -14.49
N HIS A 47 6.45 -19.58 -13.51
CA HIS A 47 5.31 -19.27 -12.63
C HIS A 47 4.22 -18.46 -13.33
N TYR A 48 4.54 -17.73 -14.40
CA TYR A 48 3.56 -16.95 -15.15
C TYR A 48 2.75 -17.80 -16.14
N MET A 49 3.26 -18.98 -16.54
CA MET A 49 2.52 -19.89 -17.42
C MET A 49 1.23 -20.43 -16.79
N PHE A 50 1.19 -20.54 -15.46
CA PHE A 50 0.05 -21.07 -14.70
C PHE A 50 -0.77 -20.01 -13.99
N TYR A 51 -0.57 -18.73 -14.32
CA TYR A 51 -1.33 -17.64 -13.72
C TYR A 51 -2.84 -17.88 -13.95
N LYS A 52 -3.57 -18.11 -12.86
CA LYS A 52 -5.03 -18.21 -12.91
C LYS A 52 -5.57 -16.81 -13.10
N SER A 53 -6.31 -16.59 -14.19
CA SER A 53 -6.98 -15.32 -14.47
C SER A 53 -8.16 -15.03 -13.55
N TYR A 54 -8.37 -15.84 -12.51
CA TYR A 54 -9.40 -15.64 -11.50
C TYR A 54 -9.03 -16.25 -10.14
N ALA A 55 -9.53 -15.63 -9.08
CA ALA A 55 -9.52 -16.15 -7.72
C ALA A 55 -10.97 -16.30 -7.21
N ARG A 56 -11.24 -17.36 -6.45
CA ARG A 56 -12.50 -17.60 -5.73
C ARG A 56 -12.14 -17.86 -4.27
N HIS A 57 -12.99 -17.38 -3.37
CA HIS A 57 -12.88 -17.64 -1.94
C HIS A 57 -13.98 -18.61 -1.54
N ASP A 58 -13.68 -19.61 -0.72
CA ASP A 58 -14.62 -20.68 -0.35
C ASP A 58 -15.88 -20.15 0.34
N PHE A 59 -15.75 -19.02 1.05
CA PHE A 59 -16.84 -18.35 1.76
C PHE A 59 -17.77 -17.53 0.86
N PHE A 60 -17.36 -17.23 -0.37
CA PHE A 60 -18.16 -16.48 -1.35
C PHE A 60 -18.15 -17.21 -2.70
N PRO A 61 -18.81 -18.37 -2.78
CA PRO A 61 -18.73 -19.23 -3.96
C PRO A 61 -19.20 -18.51 -5.23
N ASP A 62 -20.19 -17.64 -5.15
CA ASP A 62 -20.73 -16.92 -6.31
C ASP A 62 -19.90 -15.70 -6.75
N CYS A 63 -18.88 -15.32 -5.97
CA CYS A 63 -18.01 -14.19 -6.27
C CYS A 63 -16.68 -14.66 -6.85
N ALA A 64 -16.46 -14.41 -8.14
CA ALA A 64 -15.19 -14.68 -8.81
C ALA A 64 -14.45 -13.37 -9.11
N PHE A 65 -13.29 -13.18 -8.49
CA PHE A 65 -12.38 -12.08 -8.84
C PHE A 65 -11.70 -12.42 -10.16
N LYS A 66 -11.96 -11.64 -11.22
CA LYS A 66 -11.35 -11.84 -12.54
C LYS A 66 -10.24 -10.82 -12.74
N PHE A 67 -9.00 -11.29 -12.82
CA PHE A 67 -7.86 -10.43 -13.11
C PHE A 67 -7.83 -10.09 -14.60
N ARG A 68 -8.15 -8.83 -14.93
CA ARG A 68 -8.16 -8.36 -16.32
C ARG A 68 -6.84 -7.65 -16.65
N LYS A 69 -6.26 -7.99 -17.81
CA LYS A 69 -5.03 -7.34 -18.32
C LYS A 69 -5.22 -5.88 -18.71
N ARG A 70 -6.46 -5.50 -19.06
CA ARG A 70 -6.87 -4.12 -19.31
C ARG A 70 -7.98 -3.77 -18.34
N PRO A 71 -7.98 -2.56 -17.76
CA PRO A 71 -9.09 -2.12 -16.92
C PRO A 71 -10.38 -2.16 -17.76
N PRO A 72 -11.48 -2.70 -17.22
CA PRO A 72 -12.78 -2.59 -17.87
C PRO A 72 -13.30 -1.16 -17.72
N GLY A 73 -13.38 -0.42 -18.85
CA GLY A 73 -13.98 0.91 -18.90
C GLY A 73 -13.07 1.97 -19.52
N GLN A 74 -13.69 2.98 -20.13
CA GLN A 74 -13.07 4.21 -20.64
C GLN A 74 -13.07 5.32 -19.57
N VAL A 75 -13.14 4.95 -18.30
CA VAL A 75 -13.34 5.86 -17.16
C VAL A 75 -12.11 5.79 -16.26
N ASP A 76 -11.66 6.96 -15.83
CA ASP A 76 -10.45 7.15 -15.05
C ASP A 76 -10.41 6.27 -13.80
N ARG A 77 -9.23 5.68 -13.55
CA ARG A 77 -8.95 5.00 -12.28
C ARG A 77 -8.81 6.04 -11.19
N TYR A 78 -9.57 5.87 -10.12
CA TYR A 78 -9.40 6.61 -8.88
C TYR A 78 -8.27 5.94 -8.06
N CYS A 79 -7.26 6.71 -7.64
CA CYS A 79 -6.27 6.26 -6.65
C CYS A 79 -6.97 5.90 -5.32
N ASP A 80 -6.32 5.13 -4.43
CA ASP A 80 -6.94 4.62 -3.19
C ASP A 80 -7.70 5.68 -2.37
N GLY A 81 -7.16 6.90 -2.26
CA GLY A 81 -7.84 8.01 -1.58
C GLY A 81 -9.06 8.57 -2.33
N ALA A 82 -9.07 8.48 -3.66
CA ALA A 82 -10.24 8.81 -4.46
C ALA A 82 -11.28 7.68 -4.42
N LEU A 83 -10.87 6.42 -4.27
CA LEU A 83 -11.80 5.30 -4.08
C LEU A 83 -12.52 5.37 -2.72
N TYR A 84 -11.81 5.76 -1.65
CA TYR A 84 -12.40 5.95 -0.32
C TYR A 84 -13.59 6.94 -0.33
N ASN A 85 -13.46 8.04 -1.08
CA ASN A 85 -14.52 9.05 -1.20
C ASN A 85 -15.53 8.78 -2.31
N HIS A 86 -15.32 7.74 -3.13
CA HIS A 86 -16.17 7.46 -4.29
C HIS A 86 -17.36 6.57 -3.92
N LYS A 87 -18.53 6.82 -4.51
CA LYS A 87 -19.75 6.02 -4.27
C LYS A 87 -19.58 4.52 -4.54
N ILE A 88 -18.75 4.17 -5.54
CA ILE A 88 -18.40 2.77 -5.88
C ILE A 88 -17.51 2.13 -4.80
N GLY A 89 -16.69 2.93 -4.11
CA GLY A 89 -15.75 2.45 -3.10
C GLY A 89 -16.34 2.33 -1.70
N LYS A 90 -17.67 2.33 -1.52
CA LYS A 90 -18.31 2.24 -0.20
C LYS A 90 -17.80 1.06 0.63
N LEU A 91 -17.67 -0.12 0.04
CA LEU A 91 -17.11 -1.30 0.72
C LEU A 91 -15.64 -1.11 1.10
N PHE A 92 -14.85 -0.48 0.21
CA PHE A 92 -13.46 -0.18 0.48
C PHE A 92 -13.33 0.80 1.65
N ALA A 93 -14.13 1.87 1.68
CA ALA A 93 -14.18 2.80 2.79
C ALA A 93 -14.52 2.11 4.12
N GLN A 94 -15.53 1.24 4.14
CA GLN A 94 -15.89 0.46 5.33
C GLN A 94 -14.76 -0.44 5.84
N LEU A 95 -14.00 -1.07 4.93
CA LEU A 95 -12.87 -1.91 5.31
C LEU A 95 -11.68 -1.08 5.82
N VAL A 96 -11.45 0.10 5.22
CA VAL A 96 -10.41 1.04 5.68
C VAL A 96 -10.78 1.61 7.06
N ASP A 97 -12.05 1.95 7.30
CA ASP A 97 -12.53 2.40 8.61
C ASP A 97 -12.35 1.31 9.68
N LEU A 98 -12.67 0.06 9.33
CA LEU A 98 -12.47 -1.08 10.21
C LEU A 98 -10.98 -1.30 10.52
N LEU A 99 -10.12 -1.19 9.50
CA LEU A 99 -8.67 -1.29 9.69
C LEU A 99 -8.15 -0.17 10.60
N GLN A 100 -8.59 1.07 10.38
CA GLN A 100 -8.21 2.22 11.19
C GLN A 100 -8.62 2.04 12.66
N PHE A 101 -9.77 1.41 12.92
CA PHE A 101 -10.19 1.08 14.28
C PHE A 101 -9.21 0.10 14.95
N TYR A 102 -8.86 -1.00 14.29
CA TYR A 102 -7.96 -2.00 14.86
C TYR A 102 -6.50 -1.53 14.97
N GLU A 103 -6.04 -0.69 14.06
CA GLU A 103 -4.71 -0.08 14.11
C GLU A 103 -4.55 0.83 15.34
N ASN A 104 -5.60 1.54 15.72
CA ASN A 104 -5.60 2.44 16.88
C ASN A 104 -6.17 1.79 18.13
N PHE A 105 -6.35 0.46 18.14
CA PHE A 105 -6.93 -0.25 19.26
C PHE A 105 -5.96 -0.25 20.45
N GLU A 106 -6.46 0.11 21.62
CA GLU A 106 -5.66 0.30 22.83
C GLU A 106 -5.31 -1.05 23.48
N ILE A 107 -4.45 -1.81 22.81
CA ILE A 107 -3.95 -3.11 23.26
C ILE A 107 -2.41 -3.14 23.30
N LYS A 108 -1.86 -3.93 24.21
CA LYS A 108 -0.43 -4.22 24.24
C LYS A 108 -0.09 -5.35 23.29
N ASP A 109 0.71 -5.07 22.25
CA ASP A 109 1.11 -6.06 21.23
C ASP A 109 1.79 -7.32 21.78
N HIS A 110 2.51 -7.21 22.91
CA HIS A 110 3.30 -8.32 23.47
C HIS A 110 2.52 -9.25 24.41
N VAL A 111 1.46 -8.77 25.07
CA VAL A 111 0.68 -9.56 26.06
C VAL A 111 -0.79 -9.73 25.61
N GLY A 112 -1.27 -8.90 24.69
CA GLY A 112 -2.67 -8.89 24.28
C GLY A 112 -3.62 -8.31 25.33
N THR A 113 -3.09 -7.61 26.35
CA THR A 113 -3.94 -6.96 27.37
C THR A 113 -4.31 -5.55 26.97
N GLN A 114 -5.51 -5.14 27.35
CA GLN A 114 -5.98 -3.77 27.15
C GLN A 114 -5.02 -2.77 27.84
N LEU A 115 -4.72 -1.67 27.14
CA LEU A 115 -4.01 -0.53 27.71
C LEU A 115 -4.96 0.21 28.66
N THR A 116 -4.42 0.66 29.79
CA THR A 116 -5.15 1.53 30.71
C THR A 116 -5.12 2.96 30.17
N ASP A 117 -6.14 3.76 30.48
CA ASP A 117 -6.24 5.18 30.06
C ASP A 117 -4.95 5.96 30.35
N ASP A 118 -4.36 5.75 31.53
CA ASP A 118 -3.09 6.40 31.92
C ASP A 118 -1.93 6.08 30.95
N LYS A 119 -1.88 4.85 30.44
CA LYS A 119 -0.82 4.41 29.51
C LYS A 119 -1.05 4.91 28.10
N VAL A 120 -2.31 4.98 27.68
CA VAL A 120 -2.70 5.62 26.41
C VAL A 120 -2.28 7.08 26.45
N LEU A 121 -2.61 7.77 27.53
CA LEU A 121 -2.26 9.16 27.74
C LEU A 121 -0.74 9.38 27.79
N GLN A 122 -0.01 8.53 28.50
CA GLN A 122 1.45 8.59 28.55
C GLN A 122 2.08 8.42 27.16
N SER A 123 1.65 7.40 26.40
CA SER A 123 2.13 7.16 25.03
C SER A 123 1.86 8.37 24.11
N HIS A 124 0.70 9.00 24.26
CA HIS A 124 0.37 10.23 23.54
C HIS A 124 1.33 11.38 23.89
N TYR A 125 1.60 11.61 25.19
CA TYR A 125 2.54 12.62 25.63
C TYR A 125 3.96 12.37 25.12
N ASP A 126 4.44 11.12 25.21
CA ASP A 126 5.78 10.73 24.75
C ASP A 126 5.98 11.00 23.25
N ARG A 127 4.96 10.71 22.43
CA ARG A 127 4.98 10.98 20.98
C ARG A 127 5.04 12.47 20.68
N LEU A 128 4.23 13.28 21.38
CA LEU A 128 4.23 14.74 21.19
C LEU A 128 5.53 15.38 21.68
N GLN A 129 6.06 14.94 22.82
CA GLN A 129 7.34 15.43 23.32
C GLN A 129 8.49 15.08 22.36
N SER A 130 8.52 13.85 21.84
CA SER A 130 9.49 13.44 20.83
C SER A 130 9.41 14.32 19.58
N PHE A 131 8.18 14.67 19.15
CA PHE A 131 7.95 15.58 18.05
C PHE A 131 8.43 17.01 18.36
N GLN A 132 8.16 17.53 19.54
CA GLN A 132 8.62 18.87 19.98
C GLN A 132 10.14 18.98 20.00
N LEU A 133 10.84 17.94 20.49
CA LEU A 133 12.30 17.87 20.47
C LEU A 133 12.85 17.88 19.04
N LEU A 134 12.24 17.10 18.15
CA LEU A 134 12.63 17.05 16.74
C LEU A 134 12.38 18.38 16.04
N ALA A 135 11.22 19.01 16.29
CA ALA A 135 10.87 20.32 15.77
C ALA A 135 11.86 21.39 16.25
N HIS A 136 12.21 21.40 17.53
CA HIS A 136 13.20 22.33 18.09
C HIS A 136 14.58 22.18 17.42
N LYS A 137 15.02 20.94 17.20
CA LYS A 137 16.35 20.64 16.65
C LYS A 137 16.45 20.92 15.16
N LYS A 138 15.44 20.55 14.36
CA LYS A 138 15.52 20.57 12.90
C LYS A 138 14.83 21.78 12.25
N VAL A 139 13.82 22.38 12.91
CA VAL A 139 12.94 23.35 12.26
C VAL A 139 12.74 24.59 13.15
N PRO A 140 13.60 25.61 13.03
CA PRO A 140 13.49 26.82 13.85
C PRO A 140 12.16 27.58 13.66
N LYS A 141 11.51 27.44 12.49
CA LYS A 141 10.17 27.99 12.22
C LYS A 141 9.07 27.45 13.15
N LEU A 142 9.27 26.26 13.72
CA LEU A 142 8.32 25.63 14.63
C LEU A 142 8.67 25.84 16.11
N GLN A 143 9.50 26.83 16.46
CA GLN A 143 9.92 27.08 17.84
C GLN A 143 8.73 27.31 18.78
N GLU A 144 7.68 28.00 18.33
CA GLU A 144 6.46 28.16 19.13
C GLU A 144 5.73 26.85 19.41
N LEU A 145 5.80 25.86 18.50
CA LEU A 145 5.23 24.54 18.72
C LEU A 145 6.12 23.71 19.64
N ALA A 146 7.44 23.83 19.48
CA ALA A 146 8.43 23.13 20.27
C ALA A 146 8.37 23.48 21.77
N VAL A 147 8.03 24.74 22.09
CA VAL A 147 7.97 25.24 23.48
C VAL A 147 6.54 25.25 24.03
N ALA A 148 5.52 24.95 23.21
CA ALA A 148 4.13 24.93 23.67
C ALA A 148 3.88 23.83 24.70
N ASN A 149 2.96 24.08 25.63
CA ASN A 149 2.43 23.02 26.48
C ASN A 149 1.69 21.99 25.62
N ILE A 150 1.88 20.70 25.89
CA ILE A 150 1.21 19.61 25.17
C ILE A 150 -0.33 19.75 25.28
N GLY A 151 -0.83 20.21 26.43
CA GLY A 151 -2.26 20.49 26.62
C GLY A 151 -2.82 21.63 25.74
N ALA A 152 -1.95 22.45 25.12
CA ALA A 152 -2.35 23.52 24.21
C ALA A 152 -2.58 23.03 22.77
N ILE A 153 -2.24 21.77 22.44
CA ILE A 153 -2.45 21.17 21.12
C ILE A 153 -3.30 19.88 21.25
N PRO A 154 -4.54 19.97 21.77
CA PRO A 154 -5.37 18.79 22.04
C PRO A 154 -5.98 18.18 20.78
N LYS A 155 -6.09 18.96 19.67
CA LYS A 155 -6.81 18.53 18.47
C LYS A 155 -5.94 18.60 17.22
N ARG A 156 -6.23 17.71 16.27
CA ARG A 156 -5.62 17.70 14.93
C ARG A 156 -5.69 19.06 14.23
N ALA A 157 -6.77 19.81 14.42
CA ALA A 157 -6.94 21.13 13.82
C ALA A 157 -5.88 22.14 14.30
N ASP A 158 -5.54 22.11 15.59
CA ASP A 158 -4.57 23.02 16.19
C ASP A 158 -3.14 22.68 15.73
N LEU A 159 -2.85 21.37 15.64
CA LEU A 159 -1.60 20.89 15.07
C LEU A 159 -1.47 21.29 13.59
N SER A 160 -2.53 21.12 12.80
CA SER A 160 -2.56 21.50 11.38
C SER A 160 -2.28 23.00 11.18
N LYS A 161 -2.87 23.87 12.03
CA LYS A 161 -2.61 25.32 11.99
C LYS A 161 -1.17 25.68 12.33
N LYS A 162 -0.55 24.98 13.28
CA LYS A 162 0.87 25.21 13.62
C LYS A 162 1.81 24.70 12.52
N LEU A 163 1.44 23.64 11.81
CA LEU A 163 2.23 23.05 10.72
C LEU A 163 2.07 23.76 9.37
N SER A 164 1.04 24.58 9.19
CA SER A 164 0.81 25.32 7.94
C SER A 164 1.88 26.38 7.64
N VAL A 165 2.73 26.70 8.62
CA VAL A 165 3.90 27.58 8.46
C VAL A 165 4.97 26.94 7.57
N LEU A 166 4.97 25.60 7.43
CA LEU A 166 5.95 24.86 6.64
C LEU A 166 5.54 24.68 5.19
N SER A 167 6.53 24.70 4.30
CA SER A 167 6.36 24.30 2.91
C SER A 167 6.19 22.77 2.78
N PRO A 168 5.59 22.27 1.68
CA PRO A 168 5.44 20.83 1.46
C PRO A 168 6.76 20.05 1.46
N GLN A 169 7.86 20.68 1.01
CA GLN A 169 9.20 20.08 1.01
C GLN A 169 9.75 19.96 2.43
N GLU A 170 9.58 20.98 3.27
CA GLU A 170 10.00 20.95 4.68
C GLU A 170 9.19 19.92 5.47
N LEU A 171 7.89 19.76 5.18
CA LEU A 171 7.06 18.72 5.77
C LEU A 171 7.50 17.31 5.35
N GLN A 172 7.86 17.12 4.08
CA GLN A 172 8.39 15.85 3.61
C GLN A 172 9.72 15.52 4.30
N ASP A 173 10.61 16.49 4.42
CA ASP A 173 11.90 16.36 5.12
C ASP A 173 11.73 16.05 6.61
N LEU A 174 10.63 16.50 7.23
CA LEU A 174 10.30 16.24 8.63
C LEU A 174 9.85 14.79 8.85
N VAL A 175 9.13 14.20 7.90
CA VAL A 175 8.55 12.85 8.01
C VAL A 175 9.51 11.76 7.52
N CYS A 176 10.32 12.04 6.49
CA CYS A 176 11.14 11.04 5.82
C CYS A 176 12.59 10.91 6.37
N LYS A 177 12.98 11.67 7.41
CA LYS A 177 14.34 11.66 7.99
C LYS A 177 14.38 11.33 9.47
#